data_AF-A0A0Q4WTY8-F1
#
_entry.id   AF-A0A0Q4WTY8-F1
#
_cell.length_a   1.000
_cell.length_b   1.000
_cell.length_c   1.000
_cell.angle_alpha   90.00
_cell.angle_beta   90.00
_cell.angle_gamma   90.00
#
_symmetry.space_group_name_H-M   'P 1'
#
loop_
_entity.id
_entity.type
_entity.pdbx_description
1 polymer ?
#
loop_
_entity_poly.entity_id
_entity_poly.type
_entity_poly.pdbx_seq_one_letter_code
_entity_poly.pdbx_strand_id
1 'polypeptide(L)' 'MSDGATASDSPFIKGRNARLYGRTRESCPYSEGSDDHAAWMQAFDEAPGGETETEAGTIDPQNPT' A
#
# COMPACT_ATOMS: atom_id res chain seq x y z
N MET A 1 -19.15 13.08 23.64
CA MET A 1 -19.43 13.11 22.19
C MET A 1 -18.10 12.87 21.49
N SER A 2 -18.03 11.75 20.76
CA SER A 2 -17.16 11.45 19.61
C SER A 2 -15.66 11.73 19.72
N ASP A 3 -14.91 10.94 20.49
CA ASP A 3 -13.46 10.78 20.23
C ASP A 3 -13.24 9.76 19.09
N GLY A 4 -13.99 9.98 18.02
CA GLY A 4 -13.75 9.33 16.76
C GLY A 4 -12.66 10.11 16.06
N ALA A 5 -11.41 9.91 16.47
CA ALA A 5 -10.34 9.93 15.49
C ALA A 5 -10.76 8.87 14.47
N THR A 6 -11.46 9.31 13.43
CA THR A 6 -12.06 8.40 12.45
C THR A 6 -10.93 7.50 12.00
N ALA A 7 -11.12 6.18 11.96
CA ALA A 7 -10.03 5.22 11.72
C ALA A 7 -9.14 5.65 10.53
N SER A 8 -9.71 6.39 9.56
CA SER A 8 -9.03 7.06 8.45
C SER A 8 -7.86 8.01 8.79
N ASP A 9 -7.74 8.56 10.00
CA ASP A 9 -6.61 9.43 10.36
C ASP A 9 -5.40 8.68 10.93
N SER A 10 -5.55 7.40 11.28
CA SER A 10 -4.44 6.60 11.80
C SER A 10 -3.32 6.45 10.76
N PRO A 11 -2.04 6.42 11.19
CA PRO A 11 -0.90 6.18 10.31
C PRO A 11 -1.07 4.92 9.47
N PHE A 12 -1.65 3.87 10.07
CA PHE A 12 -1.98 2.62 9.40
C PHE A 12 -2.95 2.83 8.22
N ILE A 13 -4.11 3.48 8.44
CA ILE A 13 -5.06 3.69 7.33
C ILE A 13 -4.49 4.64 6.26
N LYS A 14 -3.69 5.63 6.67
CA LYS A 14 -2.97 6.51 5.73
C LYS A 14 -1.97 5.75 4.86
N GLY A 15 -1.26 4.77 5.41
CA GLY A 15 -0.32 3.91 4.67
C GLY A 15 -1.01 3.05 3.62
N ARG A 16 -2.07 2.34 4.01
CA ARG A 16 -2.87 1.54 3.09
C ARG A 16 -3.45 2.38 1.95
N ASN A 17 -4.02 3.54 2.28
CA ASN A 17 -4.59 4.45 1.28
C ASN A 17 -3.53 4.98 0.32
N ALA A 18 -2.33 5.32 0.81
CA ALA A 18 -1.25 5.76 -0.05
C ALA A 18 -0.91 4.73 -1.13
N ARG A 19 -0.87 3.43 -0.80
CA ARG A 19 -0.66 2.36 -1.77
C ARG A 19 -1.82 2.21 -2.75
N LEU A 20 -3.06 2.22 -2.26
CA LEU A 20 -4.27 2.13 -3.09
C LEU A 20 -4.38 3.29 -4.09
N TYR A 21 -3.87 4.46 -3.73
CA TYR A 21 -3.84 5.65 -4.59
C TYR A 21 -2.54 5.80 -5.40
N GLY A 22 -1.66 4.79 -5.42
CA GLY A 22 -0.46 4.78 -6.25
C GLY A 22 0.67 5.70 -5.77
N ARG A 23 0.67 6.12 -4.50
CA ARG A 23 1.81 6.83 -3.90
C ARG A 23 2.97 5.87 -3.65
N THR A 24 4.16 6.41 -3.46
CA THR A 24 5.38 5.65 -3.12
C THR A 24 5.63 5.65 -1.62
N ARG A 25 6.49 4.74 -1.14
CA ARG A 25 6.93 4.67 0.27
C ARG A 25 7.54 5.99 0.76
N GLU A 26 8.19 6.74 -0.12
CA GLU A 26 8.79 8.05 0.16
C GLU A 26 7.75 9.15 0.45
N SER A 27 6.47 8.89 0.17
CA SER A 27 5.37 9.80 0.55
C SER A 27 4.97 9.69 2.03
N CYS A 28 5.62 8.81 2.81
CA CYS A 28 5.39 8.70 4.25
C CYS A 28 5.73 10.04 4.94
N PRO A 29 4.77 10.69 5.63
CA PRO A 29 5.00 11.99 6.27
C PRO A 29 5.66 11.87 7.64
N TYR A 30 5.84 10.64 8.15
CA TYR A 30 6.34 10.37 9.49
C TYR A 30 7.85 10.18 9.48
N SER A 31 8.53 10.63 10.53
CA SER A 31 9.98 10.46 10.67
C SER A 31 10.36 8.98 10.79
N GLU A 32 11.41 8.57 10.10
CA GLU A 32 11.96 7.23 10.22
C GLU A 32 12.31 6.90 11.68
N GLY A 33 11.97 5.70 12.14
CA GLY A 33 12.15 5.25 13.52
C GLY A 33 11.00 5.60 14.48
N SER A 34 10.00 6.37 14.05
CA SER A 34 8.76 6.56 14.83
C SER A 34 7.79 5.39 14.68
N ASP A 35 6.97 5.14 15.71
CA ASP A 35 5.91 4.13 15.66
C ASP A 35 4.90 4.41 14.54
N ASP A 36 4.61 5.68 14.29
CA ASP A 36 3.72 6.10 13.20
C ASP A 36 4.29 5.74 11.82
N HIS A 37 5.60 5.93 11.62
CA HIS A 37 6.28 5.50 10.41
C HIS A 37 6.23 3.98 10.24
N ALA A 38 6.47 3.22 11.32
CA ALA A 38 6.38 1.76 11.28
C ALA A 38 4.97 1.27 10.91
N ALA A 39 3.93 1.85 11.52
CA ALA A 39 2.54 1.51 11.25
C ALA A 39 2.10 1.89 9.81
N TRP A 40 2.53 3.06 9.32
CA TRP A 40 2.26 3.49 7.94
C TRP A 40 2.95 2.57 6.93
N MET A 41 4.22 2.22 7.16
CA MET A 41 5.00 1.36 6.27
C MET A 41 4.45 -0.06 6.22
N GLN A 42 4.07 -0.63 7.36
CA GLN A 42 3.39 -1.93 7.43
C GLN A 42 2.13 -1.93 6.57
N ALA A 43 1.24 -0.96 6.77
CA ALA A 43 -0.01 -0.90 6.05
C ALA A 43 0.16 -0.63 4.55
N PHE A 44 1.17 0.15 4.16
CA PHE A 44 1.52 0.40 2.77
C PHE A 44 2.01 -0.88 2.07
N ASP A 45 2.81 -1.69 2.76
CA ASP A 45 3.37 -2.95 2.25
C ASP A 45 2.31 -4.05 2.11
N GLU A 46 1.44 -4.18 3.11
CA GLU A 46 0.34 -5.16 3.12
C GLU A 46 -0.80 -4.79 2.15
N ALA A 47 -0.91 -3.52 1.76
CA ALA A 47 -1.95 -3.07 0.87
C ALA A 47 -1.75 -3.62 -0.55
N PRO A 48 -2.83 -4.07 -1.23
CA PRO A 48 -2.73 -4.48 -2.62
C PRO A 48 -2.21 -3.29 -3.43
N GLY A 49 -1.06 -3.47 -4.05
CA GLY A 49 -0.46 -2.45 -4.89
C GLY A 49 -1.29 -2.24 -6.14
N GLY A 50 -1.43 -0.97 -6.55
CA GLY A 50 -1.76 -0.64 -7.93
C GLY A 50 -0.64 -0.96 -8.92
N GLU A 51 0.32 -1.82 -8.54
CA GLU A 51 0.97 -2.66 -9.53
C GLU A 51 -0.13 -3.59 -10.04
N THR A 52 -0.69 -3.23 -11.18
CA THR A 52 -0.96 -4.23 -12.22
C THR A 52 0.00 -5.37 -11.99
N GLU A 53 -0.54 -6.58 -11.78
CA GLU A 53 0.05 -7.80 -12.30
C GLU A 53 1.01 -7.39 -13.41
N THR A 54 2.32 -7.35 -13.12
CA THR A 54 3.26 -7.49 -14.23
C THR A 54 3.00 -8.91 -14.62
N GLU A 55 2.10 -9.03 -15.60
CA GLU A 55 1.59 -10.24 -16.21
C GLU A 55 2.75 -11.23 -16.23
N ALA A 56 2.81 -12.11 -15.22
CA ALA A 56 3.71 -13.24 -15.23
C ALA A 56 3.09 -14.12 -16.30
N GLY A 57 3.62 -13.92 -17.51
CA GLY A 57 2.89 -14.08 -18.75
C GLY A 57 2.09 -15.37 -18.83
N THR A 58 0.91 -15.26 -19.44
CA THR A 58 0.33 -16.37 -20.18
C THR A 58 1.29 -16.72 -21.30
N ILE A 59 2.33 -17.51 -21.00
CA ILE A 59 3.03 -18.28 -22.00
C ILE A 59 2.06 -19.42 -22.33
N ASP A 60 1.13 -19.15 -23.23
CA ASP A 60 0.42 -20.18 -23.96
C ASP A 60 1.27 -20.51 -25.18
N PRO A 61 2.12 -21.56 -25.14
CA PRO A 61 2.63 -22.11 -26.38
C PRO A 61 1.49 -22.89 -27.04
N GLN A 62 0.62 -22.19 -27.77
CA GLN A 62 -0.11 -22.85 -28.85
C GLN A 62 0.93 -23.50 -29.72
N ASN A 63 0.87 -24.83 -29.78
CA ASN A 63 1.63 -25.68 -30.66
C ASN A 63 1.03 -25.59 -32.06
N PRO A 64 1.81 -25.19 -33.09
CA PRO A 64 1.49 -25.61 -34.44
C PRO A 64 2.73 -26.23 -35.09
N THR A 65 2.76 -27.55 -35.19
CA THR A 65 2.90 -28.30 -36.46
C THR A 65 2.62 -29.77 -36.19
#